data_AF-A0A3N5NX64-F1
#
_entry.id   AF-A0A3N5NX64-F1
#
_cell.length_a   1.000
_cell.length_b   1.000
_cell.length_c   1.000
_cell.angle_alpha   90.00
_cell.angle_beta   90.00
_cell.angle_gamma   90.00
#
_symmetry.space_group_name_H-M   'P 1'
#
loop_
_entity.id
_entity.type
_entity.pdbx_description
1 polymer ?
#
loop_
_entity_poly.entity_id
_entity_poly.type
_entity_poly.pdbx_seq_one_letter_code
_entity_poly.pdbx_strand_id
1 'polypeptide(L)' 'MDIKPAKQLWLPFEIKGGLFATKADTASQVEYEQLMEKVVDRDNLLTALRNVKRNGGSPGIDGMTMESLISLISF' A
#
# COMPACT_ATOMS: atom_id res chain seq x y z
N MET A 1 -34.83 13.77 0.08
CA MET A 1 -33.80 12.76 0.38
C MET A 1 -32.70 13.49 1.16
N ASP A 2 -32.66 13.31 2.47
CA ASP A 2 -31.69 13.98 3.34
C ASP A 2 -30.39 13.17 3.39
N ILE A 3 -29.41 13.57 2.59
CA ILE A 3 -28.06 12.99 2.65
C ILE A 3 -27.35 13.66 3.83
N LYS A 4 -27.31 12.96 4.96
CA LYS A 4 -26.46 13.38 6.09
C LYS A 4 -24.99 13.24 5.66
N PRO A 5 -24.13 14.26 5.85
CA PRO A 5 -22.73 14.14 5.46
C PRO A 5 -22.06 13.03 6.27
N ALA A 6 -21.28 12.19 5.59
CA ALA A 6 -20.47 11.17 6.26
C ALA A 6 -19.52 11.88 7.23
N LYS A 7 -19.66 11.58 8.52
CA LYS A 7 -18.71 12.03 9.54
C LYS A 7 -17.42 11.25 9.29
N GLN A 8 -16.42 11.91 8.71
CA GLN A 8 -15.06 11.38 8.70
C GLN A 8 -14.63 11.30 10.17
N LEU A 9 -14.68 10.08 10.73
CA LEU A 9 -14.21 9.81 12.09
C LEU A 9 -12.70 9.92 12.03
N TRP A 10 -12.18 11.13 12.24
CA TRP A 10 -10.75 11.36 12.41
C TRP A 10 -10.31 10.43 13.53
N LEU A 11 -9.56 9.37 13.19
CA LEU A 11 -9.02 8.46 14.18
C LEU A 11 -8.17 9.32 15.13
N PRO A 12 -8.39 9.26 16.45
CA PRO A 12 -7.54 9.97 17.38
C PRO A 12 -6.12 9.43 17.22
N PHE A 13 -5.17 10.30 16.87
CA PHE A 13 -3.74 9.99 16.82
C PHE A 13 -3.13 9.68 18.21
N GLU A 14 -3.95 9.48 19.24
CA GLU A 14 -3.51 9.09 20.58
C GLU A 14 -3.84 7.61 20.86
N ILE A 15 -2.89 6.74 20.53
CA ILE A 15 -2.79 5.44 21.19
C ILE A 15 -2.02 5.68 22.50
N LYS A 16 -2.74 5.83 23.62
CA LYS A 16 -2.14 5.80 24.95
C LYS A 16 -1.51 4.43 25.19
N GLY A 17 -0.18 4.38 25.22
CA GLY A 17 0.58 3.26 25.82
C GLY A 17 1.31 2.31 24.88
N GLY A 18 1.47 2.63 23.60
CA GLY A 18 2.40 1.91 22.72
C GLY A 18 3.65 2.74 22.50
N LEU A 19 4.63 2.64 23.40
CA LEU A 19 5.96 3.19 23.16
C LEU A 19 6.53 2.44 21.95
N PHE A 20 6.49 3.03 20.75
CA PHE A 20 7.32 2.58 19.64
C PHE A 20 8.76 2.97 19.98
N ALA A 21 9.32 2.33 21.00
CA ALA A 21 10.75 2.22 21.16
C ALA A 21 11.18 1.29 20.03
N THR A 22 11.47 1.86 18.87
CA THR A 22 12.38 1.21 17.94
C THR A 22 13.67 1.07 18.74
N LYS A 23 13.96 -0.15 19.19
CA LYS A 23 15.32 -0.47 19.61
C LYS A 23 16.15 -0.13 18.38
N ALA A 24 16.98 0.89 18.50
CA ALA A 24 17.93 1.26 17.47
C ALA A 24 19.00 0.17 17.42
N ASP A 25 18.59 -1.01 16.94
CA ASP A 25 19.52 -2.01 16.48
C ASP A 25 20.13 -1.40 15.22
N THR A 26 21.43 -1.11 15.24
CA THR A 26 22.14 -0.46 14.14
C THR A 26 22.06 -1.27 12.83
N ALA A 27 21.65 -2.54 12.89
CA ALA A 27 21.28 -3.35 11.72
C ALA A 27 19.97 -2.91 11.04
N SER A 28 19.08 -2.20 11.75
CA SER A 28 17.77 -1.77 11.24
C SER A 28 17.87 -0.64 10.22
N GLN A 29 18.83 0.27 10.35
CA GLN A 29 18.94 1.43 9.45
C GLN A 29 19.27 1.00 8.02
N VAL A 30 20.24 0.08 7.84
CA VAL A 30 20.64 -0.43 6.53
C VAL A 30 19.53 -1.26 5.86
N GLU A 31 18.74 -2.01 6.65
CA GLU A 31 17.59 -2.75 6.15
C GLU A 31 16.42 -1.83 5.74
N TYR A 32 16.21 -0.70 6.42
CA TYR A 32 15.27 0.33 6.00
C TYR A 32 15.76 1.07 4.75
N GLU A 33 17.06 1.35 4.66
CA GLU A 33 17.69 1.99 3.50
C GLU A 33 17.53 1.15 2.23
N GLN A 34 17.53 -0.18 2.34
CA GLN A 34 17.35 -1.12 1.22
C GLN A 34 15.89 -1.57 0.97
N LEU A 35 14.92 -0.98 1.69
CA LEU A 35 13.54 -1.42 1.60
C LEU A 35 12.95 -1.17 0.20
N MET A 36 13.29 -0.06 -0.43
CA MET A 36 12.75 0.29 -1.74
C MET A 36 13.19 -0.69 -2.82
N GLU A 37 14.42 -1.19 -2.73
CA GLU A 37 14.99 -2.23 -3.58
C GLU A 37 14.18 -3.51 -3.47
N LYS A 38 13.78 -3.90 -2.25
CA LYS A 38 12.88 -5.05 -2.03
C LYS A 38 11.45 -4.79 -2.51
N VAL A 39 10.95 -3.55 -2.40
CA VAL A 39 9.61 -3.18 -2.90
C VAL A 39 9.55 -3.26 -4.42
N VAL A 40 10.57 -2.77 -5.12
CA VAL A 40 10.62 -2.77 -6.60
C VAL A 40 11.21 -4.05 -7.19
N ASP A 41 11.57 -5.02 -6.35
CA ASP A 41 12.01 -6.33 -6.80
C ASP A 41 10.96 -7.00 -7.70
N ARG A 42 11.42 -7.64 -8.78
CA ARG A 42 10.56 -8.21 -9.83
C ARG A 42 9.57 -9.23 -9.26
N ASP A 43 10.01 -10.09 -8.35
CA ASP A 43 9.15 -11.15 -7.80
C ASP A 43 8.13 -10.56 -6.83
N ASN A 44 8.50 -9.52 -6.09
CA ASN A 44 7.57 -8.77 -5.26
C ASN A 44 6.50 -8.07 -6.13
N LEU A 45 6.89 -7.39 -7.21
CA LEU A 45 5.96 -6.72 -8.12
C LEU A 45 5.00 -7.70 -8.80
N LEU A 46 5.48 -8.86 -9.26
CA LEU A 46 4.60 -9.89 -9.83
C LEU A 46 3.64 -10.48 -8.79
N THR A 47 4.08 -10.61 -7.54
CA THR A 47 3.22 -11.05 -6.44
C THR A 47 2.16 -10.01 -6.12
N ALA A 48 2.54 -8.73 -6.04
CA ALA A 48 1.62 -7.61 -5.85
C ALA A 48 0.56 -7.57 -6.97
N LEU A 49 0.98 -7.70 -8.23
CA LEU A 49 0.08 -7.73 -9.39
C LEU A 49 -0.95 -8.86 -9.29
N ARG A 50 -0.52 -10.08 -8.93
CA ARG A 50 -1.45 -11.21 -8.74
C ARG A 50 -2.46 -10.93 -7.64
N ASN A 51 -2.03 -10.32 -6.54
CA ASN A 51 -2.91 -9.95 -5.43
C ASN A 51 -3.92 -8.87 -5.83
N VAL A 52 -3.49 -7.83 -6.55
CA VAL A 52 -4.38 -6.78 -7.08
C VAL A 52 -5.43 -7.38 -8.01
N LYS A 53 -5.01 -8.24 -8.94
CA LYS A 53 -5.93 -8.97 -9.84
C LYS A 53 -6.95 -9.81 -9.05
N ARG A 54 -6.51 -10.49 -8.00
CA ARG A 54 -7.39 -11.30 -7.14
C ARG A 54 -8.38 -10.46 -6.35
N ASN A 55 -7.99 -9.26 -5.92
CA ASN A 55 -8.84 -8.39 -5.11
C ASN A 55 -10.04 -7.84 -5.89
N GLY A 56 -9.93 -7.70 -7.22
CA GLY A 56 -11.06 -7.34 -8.09
C GLY A 56 -11.69 -5.98 -7.78
N GLY A 57 -10.92 -5.03 -7.26
CA GLY A 57 -11.40 -3.69 -6.93
C GLY A 57 -11.81 -2.88 -8.18
N SER A 58 -12.71 -1.92 -7.98
CA SER A 58 -13.09 -0.96 -9.03
C SER A 58 -11.93 -0.05 -9.43
N PRO A 59 -11.92 0.48 -10.67
CA PRO A 59 -10.92 1.46 -11.12
C PRO A 59 -10.83 2.70 -10.22
N GLY A 60 -9.64 3.29 -10.18
CA GLY A 60 -9.39 4.55 -9.49
C GLY A 60 -9.95 5.77 -10.22
N ILE A 61 -9.57 6.97 -9.77
CA ILE A 61 -9.95 8.25 -10.41
C ILE A 61 -9.39 8.38 -11.84
N ASP A 62 -8.32 7.65 -12.16
CA ASP A 62 -7.72 7.56 -13.49
C ASP A 62 -8.51 6.67 -14.46
N GLY A 63 -9.49 5.90 -13.97
CA GLY A 63 -10.28 4.97 -14.77
C GLY A 63 -9.49 3.76 -15.29
N MET A 64 -8.29 3.49 -14.76
CA MET A 64 -7.44 2.42 -15.27
C MET A 64 -7.97 1.04 -14.84
N THR A 65 -8.21 0.15 -15.80
CA THR A 65 -8.65 -1.23 -15.54
C THR A 65 -7.48 -2.21 -15.48
N MET A 66 -7.75 -3.43 -15.00
CA MET A 66 -6.76 -4.50 -14.92
C MET A 66 -6.23 -4.90 -16.30
N GLU A 67 -7.08 -4.89 -17.32
CA GLU A 67 -6.71 -5.18 -18.71
C GLU A 67 -5.71 -4.16 -19.24
N SER A 68 -5.97 -2.87 -18.98
CA SER A 68 -5.06 -1.78 -19.36
C SER A 68 -3.69 -1.90 -18.68
N LEU A 69 -3.67 -2.31 -17.40
CA LEU A 69 -2.43 -2.51 -16.66
C LEU A 69 -1.62 -3.71 -17.17
N ILE A 70 -2.27 -4.82 -17.53
CA ILE A 70 -1.60 -6.01 -18.09
C ILE A 70 -0.97 -5.72 -19.45
N SER A 71 -1.61 -4.85 -20.25
CA SER A 71 -1.09 -4.42 -21.56
C SER A 71 0.27 -3.73 -21.43
N LEU A 72 0.49 -2.93 -20.39
CA LEU A 72 1.75 -2.19 -20.18
C LEU A 72 2.95 -3.06 -19.83
N ILE A 73 2.71 -4.25 -19.28
CA ILE A 73 3.76 -5.14 -18.77
C ILE A 73 3.98 -6.37 -19.66
N SER A 74 3.15 -6.55 -20.68
CA SER A 74 3.31 -7.60 -21.69
C SER A 74 4.12 -7.03 -22.85
N PHE A 75 5.42 -7.33 -22.88
CA PHE A 75 6.34 -7.04 -23.99
C PHE A 75 6.68 -8.32 -24.76
#